data_AF-A0A453S1X8-F1
#
_entry.id   AF-A0A453S1X8-F1
#
_cell.length_a   1.000
_cell.length_b   1.000
_cell.length_c   1.000
_cell.angle_alpha   90.00
_cell.angle_beta   90.00
_cell.angle_gamma   90.00
#
_symmetry.space_group_name_H-M   'P 1'
#
loop_
_entity.id
_entity.type
_entity.pdbx_description
1 polymer ?
#
loop_
_entity_poly.entity_id
_entity_poly.type
_entity_poly.pdbx_seq_one_letter_code
_entity_poly.pdbx_strand_id
1 'polypeptide(L)'
;VILFNATSMPLELRFDIPFGVSSKVIGPILPNKEIPLPVHLSEAGQIRWHPVGRTYLWSETHSLSSLLSRESRVGFMKSSVCYPSHPSNDPFRCCVSVEEYTVPSSSSAQKGQYCTDHLNAQPILGNTAPRASKQVLTRTHFIRQVRLSTPLLIKNNLPVCVSLTIDNGGVAHQVSLKEVSF
;
A
#
# COMPACT_ATOMS: atom_id res chain seq x y z
N VAL A 1 0.20 3.68 -7.39
CA VAL A 1 0.37 3.28 -5.96
C VAL A 1 -0.37 4.27 -5.11
N ILE A 2 -1.07 3.81 -4.06
CA ILE A 2 -1.84 4.63 -3.13
C ILE A 2 -1.23 4.44 -1.73
N LEU A 3 -1.13 5.51 -0.94
CA LEU A 3 -0.80 5.41 0.49
C LEU A 3 -2.07 5.61 1.31
N PHE A 4 -2.32 4.72 2.26
CA PHE A 4 -3.46 4.80 3.18
C PHE A 4 -2.97 4.90 4.62
N ASN A 5 -3.43 5.93 5.34
CA ASN A 5 -3.17 6.10 6.76
C ASN A 5 -4.28 5.42 7.57
N ALA A 6 -4.01 4.23 8.09
CA ALA A 6 -4.87 3.50 9.03
C ALA A 6 -4.44 3.72 10.50
N THR A 7 -3.61 4.73 10.77
CA THR A 7 -3.21 5.09 12.14
C THR A 7 -4.13 6.15 12.72
N SER A 8 -4.06 6.36 14.04
CA SER A 8 -4.86 7.39 14.74
C SER A 8 -4.29 8.80 14.60
N MET A 9 -3.08 8.96 14.06
CA MET A 9 -2.40 10.25 13.95
C MET A 9 -2.33 10.70 12.48
N PRO A 10 -2.44 12.01 12.19
CA PRO A 10 -2.14 12.51 10.86
C PRO A 10 -0.65 12.34 10.56
N LEU A 11 -0.31 11.92 9.34
CA LEU A 11 1.06 11.61 8.92
C LEU A 11 1.53 12.54 7.81
N GLU A 12 2.78 12.98 7.90
CA GLU A 12 3.50 13.57 6.77
C GLU A 12 4.37 12.50 6.11
N LEU A 13 4.49 12.60 4.79
CA LEU A 13 5.29 11.70 3.98
C LEU A 13 6.37 12.44 3.24
N ARG A 14 7.57 11.90 3.25
CA ARG A 14 8.71 12.44 2.53
C ARG A 14 9.17 11.44 1.49
N PHE A 15 9.30 11.94 0.27
CA PHE A 15 9.91 11.23 -0.85
C PHE A 15 11.34 11.72 -0.99
N ASP A 16 12.29 10.82 -0.80
CA ASP A 16 13.69 11.10 -1.13
C ASP A 16 13.89 10.78 -2.61
N ILE A 17 14.19 11.82 -3.37
CA ILE A 17 14.42 11.76 -4.82
C ILE A 17 15.94 11.65 -5.03
N PRO A 18 16.42 10.67 -5.82
CA PRO A 18 17.85 10.56 -6.11
C PRO A 18 18.36 11.75 -6.94
N PHE A 19 19.69 11.87 -7.07
CA PHE A 19 20.39 12.84 -7.94
C PHE A 19 20.33 14.32 -7.50
N GLY A 20 20.31 14.58 -6.19
CA GLY A 20 20.45 15.95 -5.65
C GLY A 20 19.21 16.83 -5.78
N VAL A 21 18.08 16.25 -6.20
CA VAL A 21 16.78 16.94 -6.19
C VAL A 21 16.25 16.99 -4.77
N SER A 22 15.67 18.12 -4.37
CA SER A 22 15.09 18.30 -3.04
C SER A 22 14.00 17.25 -2.75
N SER A 23 14.01 16.66 -1.56
CA SER A 23 12.97 15.74 -1.10
C SER A 23 11.61 16.44 -1.15
N LYS A 24 10.56 15.72 -1.56
CA LYS A 24 9.20 16.25 -1.58
C LYS A 24 8.43 15.76 -0.37
N VAL A 25 7.94 16.69 0.45
CA VAL A 25 7.00 16.37 1.54
C VAL A 25 5.57 16.48 1.01
N ILE A 26 4.75 15.46 1.31
CA ILE A 26 3.34 15.36 0.96
C ILE A 26 2.58 15.09 2.25
N GLY A 27 1.52 15.86 2.49
CA GLY A 27 0.68 15.69 3.67
C GLY A 27 0.24 17.03 4.26
N PRO A 28 -0.57 16.98 5.34
CA PRO A 28 -0.84 15.81 6.16
C PRO A 28 -1.87 14.83 5.57
N ILE A 29 -1.60 13.52 5.67
CA ILE A 29 -2.57 12.46 5.41
C ILE A 29 -3.30 12.19 6.72
N LEU A 30 -4.56 12.62 6.79
CA LEU A 30 -5.39 12.43 7.97
C LEU A 30 -5.68 10.93 8.23
N PRO A 31 -6.03 10.54 9.47
CA PRO A 31 -6.50 9.20 9.79
C PRO A 31 -7.63 8.75 8.85
N ASN A 32 -7.54 7.50 8.40
CA ASN A 32 -8.46 6.86 7.45
C ASN A 32 -8.59 7.58 6.10
N LYS A 33 -7.57 8.34 5.70
CA LYS A 33 -7.47 8.94 4.37
C LYS A 33 -6.34 8.33 3.57
N GLU A 34 -6.51 8.41 2.26
CA GLU A 34 -5.50 7.99 1.29
C GLU A 34 -5.07 9.13 0.38
N ILE A 35 -3.88 8.95 -0.18
CA ILE A 35 -3.34 9.82 -1.21
C ILE A 35 -2.72 8.98 -2.33
N PRO A 36 -3.08 9.23 -3.60
CA PRO A 36 -2.41 8.60 -4.73
C PRO A 36 -1.00 9.18 -4.87
N LEU A 37 -0.03 8.31 -5.11
CA LEU A 37 1.35 8.75 -5.36
C LEU A 37 1.49 9.29 -6.79
N PRO A 38 2.20 10.42 -6.97
CA PRO A 38 2.61 10.87 -8.30
C PRO A 38 3.38 9.75 -9.02
N VAL A 39 3.09 9.56 -10.31
CA VAL A 39 3.63 8.43 -11.10
C VAL A 39 5.16 8.36 -11.02
N HIS A 40 5.84 9.50 -11.15
CA HIS A 40 7.30 9.59 -11.08
C HIS A 40 7.91 9.21 -9.71
N LEU A 41 7.10 9.19 -8.65
CA LEU A 41 7.52 8.78 -7.31
C LEU A 41 7.09 7.35 -6.96
N SER A 42 6.26 6.74 -7.80
CA SER A 42 5.50 5.54 -7.42
C SER A 42 6.21 4.21 -7.64
N GLU A 43 7.40 4.18 -8.25
CA GLU A 43 8.08 2.92 -8.63
C GLU A 43 9.51 2.76 -8.11
N ALA A 44 10.30 3.83 -7.99
CA ALA A 44 11.72 3.76 -7.62
C ALA A 44 12.13 4.70 -6.47
N GLY A 45 11.16 5.35 -5.82
CA GLY A 45 11.41 6.29 -4.73
C GLY A 45 11.73 5.62 -3.40
N GLN A 46 12.39 6.38 -2.54
CA GLN A 46 12.52 6.07 -1.11
C GLN A 46 11.50 6.89 -0.34
N ILE A 47 10.78 6.27 0.59
CA ILE A 47 9.73 6.93 1.37
C ILE A 47 10.03 6.87 2.87
N ARG A 48 9.66 7.96 3.55
CA ARG A 48 9.64 8.06 5.02
C ARG A 48 8.35 8.72 5.47
N TRP A 49 7.98 8.50 6.71
CA TRP A 49 6.83 9.15 7.32
C TRP A 49 7.14 9.58 8.75
N HIS A 50 6.35 10.52 9.28
CA HIS A 50 6.25 10.75 10.72
C HIS A 50 4.86 11.32 11.06
N PRO A 51 4.42 11.22 12.32
CA PRO A 51 3.27 11.99 12.81
C PRO A 51 3.50 13.50 12.63
N VAL A 52 2.49 14.23 12.19
CA VAL A 52 2.57 15.69 11.97
C VAL A 52 3.09 16.40 13.21
N GLY A 53 3.97 17.38 13.00
CA GLY A 53 4.55 18.21 14.07
C GLY A 53 6.06 17.99 14.21
N ARG A 54 6.60 18.38 15.37
CA ARG A 54 8.04 18.32 15.67
C ARG A 54 8.40 17.35 16.81
N THR A 55 7.41 16.60 17.28
CA THR A 55 7.54 15.67 18.40
C THR A 55 8.24 14.37 18.02
N TYR A 56 8.25 14.03 16.73
CA TYR A 56 8.82 12.79 16.20
C TYR A 56 9.80 13.07 15.06
N LEU A 57 10.83 12.25 14.97
CA LEU A 57 11.73 12.18 13.83
C LEU A 57 11.09 11.37 12.69
N TRP A 58 11.61 11.54 11.48
CA TRP A 58 11.27 10.69 10.34
C TRP A 58 11.54 9.21 10.65
N SER A 59 10.67 8.34 10.15
CA SER A 59 10.88 6.90 10.13
C SER A 59 12.17 6.52 9.42
N GLU A 60 12.54 5.24 9.53
CA GLU A 60 13.52 4.65 8.64
C GLU A 60 13.12 4.81 7.16
N THR A 61 14.11 4.68 6.29
CA THR A 61 13.92 4.84 4.85
C THR A 61 13.41 3.53 4.27
N HIS A 62 12.27 3.58 3.60
CA HIS A 62 11.69 2.41 2.95
C HIS A 62 11.74 2.55 1.43
N SER A 63 12.38 1.58 0.78
CA SER A 63 12.38 1.49 -0.69
C SER A 63 11.00 1.07 -1.19
N LEU A 64 10.37 1.88 -2.06
CA LEU A 64 9.09 1.52 -2.65
C LEU A 64 9.19 0.26 -3.50
N SER A 65 10.29 0.05 -4.23
CA SER A 65 10.46 -1.17 -5.04
C SER A 65 10.50 -2.43 -4.17
N SER A 66 11.13 -2.34 -2.98
CA SER A 66 11.16 -3.42 -1.99
C SER A 66 9.80 -3.60 -1.29
N LEU A 67 9.13 -2.51 -0.91
CA LEU A 67 7.80 -2.59 -0.31
C LEU A 67 6.79 -3.22 -1.28
N LEU A 68 6.86 -2.86 -2.55
CA LEU A 68 5.94 -3.29 -3.60
C LEU A 68 6.39 -4.60 -4.28
N SER A 69 7.50 -5.23 -3.87
CA SER A 69 7.91 -6.52 -4.43
C SER A 69 6.85 -7.60 -4.12
N ARG A 70 6.84 -8.74 -4.82
CA ARG A 70 5.85 -9.80 -4.54
C ARG A 70 6.16 -10.57 -3.25
N GLU A 71 7.43 -10.62 -2.87
CA GLU A 71 7.91 -11.29 -1.65
C GLU A 71 7.36 -10.66 -0.38
N SER A 72 6.99 -9.38 -0.41
CA SER A 72 6.42 -8.67 0.74
C SER A 72 4.92 -8.86 0.92
N ARG A 73 4.19 -9.50 -0.01
CA ARG A 73 2.73 -9.30 -0.17
C ARG A 73 1.81 -10.22 0.62
N VAL A 74 2.28 -11.35 1.14
CA VAL A 74 1.37 -12.33 1.77
C VAL A 74 1.61 -12.37 3.27
N GLY A 75 0.68 -11.75 4.03
CA GLY A 75 0.64 -11.80 5.50
C GLY A 75 1.79 -11.11 6.23
N PHE A 76 2.75 -10.51 5.51
CA PHE A 76 3.93 -9.88 6.10
C PHE A 76 3.69 -8.40 6.34
N MET A 77 3.70 -8.01 7.61
CA MET A 77 3.57 -6.62 8.02
C MET A 77 4.91 -6.16 8.59
N LYS A 78 5.55 -5.17 7.96
CA LYS A 78 6.82 -4.63 8.43
C LYS A 78 6.58 -3.66 9.56
N SER A 79 7.23 -3.86 10.70
CA SER A 79 7.23 -2.85 11.78
C SER A 79 7.98 -1.61 11.34
N SER A 80 7.50 -0.43 11.72
CA SER A 80 8.19 0.85 11.54
C SER A 80 8.03 1.71 12.79
N VAL A 81 9.04 2.54 13.05
CA VAL A 81 9.12 3.36 14.27
C VAL A 81 9.54 4.77 13.90
N CYS A 82 8.86 5.76 14.47
CA CYS A 82 9.29 7.16 14.50
C CYS A 82 9.72 7.47 15.93
N TYR A 83 11.02 7.71 16.12
CA TYR A 83 11.56 8.04 17.43
C TYR A 83 11.13 9.43 17.86
N PRO A 84 10.86 9.65 19.15
CA PRO A 84 10.51 10.96 19.64
C PRO A 84 11.73 11.88 19.62
N SER A 85 11.50 13.17 19.41
CA SER A 85 12.56 14.20 19.51
C SER A 85 13.06 14.39 20.95
N HIS A 86 12.26 14.01 21.94
CA HIS A 86 12.60 14.08 23.37
C HIS A 86 12.58 12.68 23.99
N PRO A 87 13.61 12.26 24.74
CA PRO A 87 13.77 10.88 25.23
C PRO A 87 12.73 10.44 26.27
N SER A 88 11.98 11.38 26.86
CA SER A 88 10.90 11.08 27.82
C SER A 88 9.59 10.63 27.17
N ASN A 89 9.45 10.79 25.86
CA ASN A 89 8.20 10.48 25.16
C ASN A 89 8.25 9.06 24.62
N ASP A 90 7.07 8.47 24.41
CA ASP A 90 6.98 7.15 23.78
C ASP A 90 7.16 7.24 22.27
N PRO A 91 7.83 6.25 21.63
CA PRO A 91 7.97 6.21 20.19
C PRO A 91 6.63 5.95 19.51
N PHE A 92 6.42 6.60 18.37
CA PHE A 92 5.29 6.27 17.51
C PHE A 92 5.63 5.00 16.72
N ARG A 93 4.80 3.97 16.86
CA ARG A 93 4.97 2.68 16.18
C ARG A 93 3.83 2.46 15.21
N CYS A 94 4.16 2.00 14.02
CA CYS A 94 3.17 1.58 13.03
C CYS A 94 3.67 0.36 12.27
N CYS A 95 2.79 -0.14 11.44
CA CYS A 95 2.96 -1.36 10.69
C CYS A 95 2.70 -1.05 9.21
N VAL A 96 3.54 -1.56 8.32
CA VAL A 96 3.50 -1.31 6.88
C VAL A 96 3.10 -2.60 6.18
N SER A 97 2.00 -2.56 5.45
CA SER A 97 1.56 -3.66 4.58
C SER A 97 1.25 -3.15 3.18
N VAL A 98 1.19 -4.08 2.21
CA VAL A 98 0.84 -3.77 0.83
C VAL A 98 -0.32 -4.66 0.39
N GLU A 99 -1.40 -4.01 -0.03
CA GLU A 99 -2.56 -4.64 -0.63
C GLU A 99 -2.55 -4.39 -2.15
N GLU A 100 -3.03 -5.34 -2.93
CA GLU A 100 -3.09 -5.24 -4.39
C GLU A 100 -4.50 -5.51 -4.90
N TYR A 101 -5.01 -4.58 -5.69
CA TYR A 101 -6.33 -4.63 -6.28
C TYR A 101 -6.18 -4.79 -7.80
N THR A 102 -6.80 -5.83 -8.36
CA THR A 102 -6.87 -6.03 -9.81
C THR A 102 -7.85 -5.03 -10.40
N VAL A 103 -7.39 -4.26 -11.39
CA VAL A 103 -8.28 -3.44 -12.21
C VAL A 103 -8.63 -4.26 -13.43
N PRO A 104 -9.91 -4.65 -13.63
CA PRO A 104 -10.31 -5.35 -14.84
C PRO A 104 -10.00 -4.47 -16.04
N SER A 105 -9.21 -4.99 -16.98
CA SER A 105 -9.01 -4.34 -18.27
C SER A 105 -10.36 -4.31 -18.97
N SER A 106 -10.92 -3.13 -19.21
CA SER A 106 -12.15 -3.01 -19.99
C SER A 106 -11.92 -3.70 -21.32
N SER A 107 -12.63 -4.79 -21.58
CA SER A 107 -12.70 -5.34 -22.93
C SER A 107 -13.18 -4.20 -23.82
N SER A 108 -12.39 -3.84 -24.83
CA SER A 108 -12.75 -2.83 -25.81
C SER A 108 -14.23 -2.98 -26.17
N ALA A 109 -15.01 -1.92 -25.96
CA ALA A 109 -16.29 -1.78 -26.64
C ALA A 109 -16.01 -2.15 -28.10
N GLN A 110 -16.69 -3.18 -28.61
CA GLN A 110 -16.67 -3.49 -30.03
C GLN A 110 -16.93 -2.17 -30.74
N LYS A 111 -15.92 -1.67 -31.46
CA LYS A 111 -16.08 -0.48 -32.28
C LYS A 111 -17.15 -0.86 -33.29
N GLY A 112 -18.35 -0.32 -33.05
CA GLY A 112 -19.54 -0.53 -33.86
C GLY A 112 -19.17 -0.44 -35.32
N GLN A 113 -19.41 -1.55 -36.00
CA GLN A 113 -19.30 -1.68 -37.43
C GLN A 113 -20.47 -0.90 -38.03
N TYR A 114 -20.24 0.37 -38.35
CA TYR A 114 -21.15 1.18 -39.15
C TYR A 114 -20.41 1.78 -40.34
N CYS A 115 -20.74 1.21 -41.50
CA CYS A 115 -20.90 1.79 -42.83
C CYS A 115 -19.75 2.64 -43.40
N THR A 116 -19.03 2.04 -44.35
CA THR A 116 -18.73 2.70 -45.64
C THR A 116 -19.03 1.71 -46.74
N ASP A 117 -20.08 2.01 -47.51
CA ASP A 117 -20.49 1.29 -48.71
C ASP A 117 -19.45 1.43 -49.85
N HIS A 118 -19.51 0.44 -50.73
CA HIS A 118 -18.99 0.37 -52.11
C HIS A 118 -17.47 0.12 -52.30
N LEU A 119 -17.10 -1.12 -52.70
CA LEU A 119 -16.97 -1.52 -54.12
C LEU A 119 -16.45 -2.98 -54.24
N ASN A 120 -17.28 -3.82 -54.86
CA ASN A 120 -17.03 -5.05 -55.63
C ASN A 120 -15.66 -5.75 -55.60
N ALA A 121 -15.61 -6.99 -55.08
CA ALA A 121 -14.97 -8.14 -55.73
C ALA A 121 -15.42 -9.47 -55.08
N GLN A 122 -15.83 -10.43 -55.91
CA GLN A 122 -16.31 -11.78 -55.56
C GLN A 122 -15.23 -12.69 -54.93
N PRO A 123 -15.63 -13.79 -54.25
CA PRO A 123 -14.76 -14.60 -53.40
C PRO A 123 -14.04 -15.71 -54.19
N ILE A 124 -12.76 -15.94 -53.88
CA ILE A 124 -12.03 -17.14 -54.33
C ILE A 124 -11.57 -17.94 -53.12
N LEU A 125 -12.02 -19.19 -53.13
CA LEU A 125 -11.71 -20.31 -52.26
C LEU A 125 -10.20 -20.51 -52.08
N GLY A 126 -9.71 -20.52 -50.84
CA GLY A 126 -8.30 -20.79 -50.54
C GLY A 126 -8.09 -21.21 -49.08
N ASN A 127 -7.92 -22.51 -48.88
CA ASN A 127 -7.55 -23.14 -47.61
C ASN A 127 -6.37 -22.42 -46.92
N THR A 128 -6.56 -21.98 -45.68
CA THR A 128 -5.43 -21.66 -44.79
C THR A 128 -5.70 -22.14 -43.37
N ALA A 129 -4.66 -22.75 -42.81
CA ALA A 129 -4.48 -23.41 -41.52
C ALA A 129 -5.25 -22.82 -40.32
N PRO A 130 -5.51 -23.62 -39.26
CA PRO A 130 -6.10 -23.11 -38.03
C PRO A 130 -5.19 -22.02 -37.45
N ARG A 131 -5.69 -20.78 -37.47
CA ARG A 131 -5.04 -19.64 -36.82
C ARG A 131 -4.87 -19.98 -35.36
N ALA A 132 -3.62 -20.21 -34.94
CA ALA A 132 -3.25 -20.24 -33.54
C ALA A 132 -3.86 -19.00 -32.88
N SER A 133 -4.79 -19.22 -31.94
CA SER A 133 -5.37 -18.15 -31.15
C SER A 133 -4.22 -17.44 -30.47
N LYS A 134 -3.87 -16.24 -30.94
CA LYS A 134 -3.01 -15.33 -30.18
C LYS A 134 -3.74 -15.12 -28.85
N GLN A 135 -3.28 -15.80 -27.81
CA GLN A 135 -3.63 -15.49 -26.44
C GLN A 135 -3.24 -14.02 -26.28
N VAL A 136 -4.23 -13.13 -26.40
CA VAL A 136 -4.07 -11.74 -26.02
C VAL A 136 -3.81 -11.80 -24.53
N LEU A 137 -2.52 -11.74 -24.15
CA LEU A 137 -2.10 -11.50 -22.78
C LEU A 137 -2.77 -10.19 -22.37
N THR A 138 -3.94 -10.28 -21.75
CA THR A 138 -4.59 -9.16 -21.11
C THR A 138 -3.63 -8.70 -20.03
N ARG A 139 -2.95 -7.57 -20.26
CA ARG A 139 -2.14 -6.92 -19.22
C ARG A 139 -3.08 -6.60 -18.08
N THR A 140 -3.03 -7.39 -17.02
CA THR A 140 -3.75 -7.10 -15.79
C THR A 140 -3.10 -5.89 -15.15
N HIS A 141 -3.86 -4.80 -15.04
CA HIS A 141 -3.42 -3.61 -14.33
C HIS A 141 -3.70 -3.79 -12.84
N PHE A 142 -2.76 -3.38 -11.99
CA PHE A 142 -2.90 -3.51 -10.54
C PHE A 142 -2.76 -2.15 -9.88
N ILE A 143 -3.65 -1.86 -8.93
CA ILE A 143 -3.47 -0.77 -7.98
C ILE A 143 -2.87 -1.37 -6.72
N ARG A 144 -1.70 -0.87 -6.32
CA ARG A 144 -1.05 -1.24 -5.06
C ARG A 144 -1.32 -0.16 -4.02
N GLN A 145 -1.84 -0.57 -2.86
CA GLN A 145 -2.09 0.30 -1.72
C GLN A 145 -1.09 -0.06 -0.62
N VAL A 146 -0.25 0.89 -0.24
CA VAL A 146 0.65 0.80 0.91
C VAL A 146 -0.11 1.34 2.12
N ARG A 147 -0.33 0.49 3.12
CA ARG A 147 -1.13 0.80 4.31
C ARG A 147 -0.23 0.95 5.52
N LEU A 148 -0.35 2.08 6.21
CA LEU A 148 0.28 2.34 7.51
C LEU A 148 -0.77 2.11 8.61
N SER A 149 -0.67 1.02 9.35
CA SER A 149 -1.63 0.64 10.40
C SER A 149 -1.06 0.80 11.80
N THR A 150 -1.93 1.06 12.77
CA THR A 150 -1.56 0.88 14.18
C THR A 150 -1.19 -0.59 14.42
N PRO A 151 -0.20 -0.86 15.28
CA PRO A 151 0.08 -2.22 15.74
C PRO A 151 -1.14 -2.85 16.40
N LEU A 152 -1.05 -4.14 16.75
CA LEU A 152 -2.09 -4.85 17.46
C LEU A 152 -2.50 -4.10 18.73
N LEU A 153 -3.76 -3.67 18.79
CA LEU A 153 -4.35 -2.98 19.93
C LEU A 153 -5.34 -3.91 20.62
N ILE A 154 -5.04 -4.29 21.85
CA ILE A 154 -5.92 -5.10 22.68
C ILE A 154 -6.47 -4.20 23.78
N LYS A 155 -7.80 -4.08 23.83
CA LYS A 155 -8.52 -3.35 24.88
C LYS A 155 -9.36 -4.34 25.67
N ASN A 156 -9.23 -4.30 26.98
CA ASN A 156 -10.11 -5.05 27.86
C ASN A 156 -11.31 -4.16 28.22
N ASN A 157 -12.48 -4.50 27.70
CA ASN A 157 -13.76 -3.83 28.00
C ASN A 157 -14.61 -4.65 28.98
N LEU A 158 -14.04 -5.69 29.59
CA LEU A 158 -14.71 -6.45 30.63
C LEU A 158 -14.47 -5.77 31.98
N PRO A 159 -15.44 -5.83 32.91
CA PRO A 159 -15.31 -5.26 34.26
C PRO A 159 -14.39 -6.09 35.17
N VAL A 160 -13.56 -6.95 34.59
CA VAL A 160 -12.64 -7.86 35.28
C VAL A 160 -11.27 -7.79 34.62
N CYS A 161 -10.22 -8.02 35.40
CA CYS A 161 -8.87 -8.07 34.88
C CYS A 161 -8.64 -9.38 34.09
N VAL A 162 -8.15 -9.26 32.86
CA VAL A 162 -7.86 -10.40 31.97
C VAL A 162 -6.36 -10.60 31.85
N SER A 163 -5.90 -11.84 31.97
CA SER A 163 -4.50 -12.19 31.68
C SER A 163 -4.31 -12.44 30.18
N LEU A 164 -3.49 -11.63 29.53
CA LEU A 164 -3.04 -11.82 28.15
C LEU A 164 -1.68 -12.51 28.14
N THR A 165 -1.56 -13.61 27.41
CA THR A 165 -0.27 -14.27 27.16
C THR A 165 0.13 -14.03 25.72
N ILE A 166 1.34 -13.51 25.50
CA ILE A 166 1.94 -13.24 24.20
C ILE A 166 3.15 -14.17 24.05
N ASP A 167 3.08 -15.12 23.12
CA ASP A 167 4.22 -15.98 22.78
C ASP A 167 4.94 -15.41 21.54
N ASN A 168 6.20 -15.05 21.74
CA ASN A 168 7.09 -14.59 20.68
C ASN A 168 8.19 -15.63 20.42
N GLY A 169 7.81 -16.76 19.82
CA GLY A 169 8.77 -17.74 19.30
C GLY A 169 9.64 -18.39 20.38
N GLY A 170 9.05 -18.71 21.54
CA GLY A 170 9.71 -19.40 22.64
C GLY A 170 9.89 -18.56 23.91
N VAL A 171 9.51 -17.27 23.87
CA VAL A 171 9.39 -16.43 25.07
C VAL A 171 7.92 -16.04 25.23
N ALA A 172 7.29 -16.52 26.30
CA ALA A 172 5.93 -16.15 26.67
C ALA A 172 5.97 -14.99 27.67
N HIS A 173 5.32 -13.88 27.30
CA HIS A 173 5.08 -12.74 28.19
C HIS A 173 3.64 -12.78 28.66
N GLN A 174 3.44 -12.67 29.97
CA GLN A 174 2.11 -12.54 30.56
C GLN A 174 1.87 -11.10 30.99
N VAL A 175 0.76 -10.51 30.55
CA VAL A 175 0.37 -9.14 30.83
C VAL A 175 -1.03 -9.12 31.41
N SER A 176 -1.19 -8.41 32.52
CA SER A 176 -2.50 -8.19 33.16
C SER A 176 -3.17 -6.98 32.51
N LEU A 177 -4.29 -7.20 31.82
CA LEU A 177 -5.10 -6.17 31.18
C LEU A 177 -6.23 -5.74 32.11
N LYS A 178 -6.20 -4.48 32.55
CA LYS A 178 -7.27 -3.86 33.32
C LYS A 178 -8.34 -3.28 32.39
N GLU A 179 -9.53 -3.07 32.92
CA GLU A 179 -10.62 -2.39 32.21
C GLU A 179 -10.15 -1.01 31.70
N VAL A 180 -10.52 -0.67 30.48
CA VAL A 180 -10.27 0.66 29.92
C VAL A 180 -11.14 1.68 30.66
N SER A 181 -10.52 2.55 31.45
CA SER A 181 -11.18 3.73 32.03
C SER A 181 -11.46 4.76 30.93
N PHE A 182 -12.73 5.15 30.77
CA PHE A 182 -13.18 6.21 29.87
C PHE A 182 -12.86 7.61 30.41
#